data_AF-A0A2D6FCU1-F1
#
_entry.id   AF-A0A2D6FCU1-F1
#
_cell.length_a   1.000
_cell.length_b   1.000
_cell.length_c   1.000
_cell.angle_alpha   90.00
_cell.angle_beta   90.00
_cell.angle_gamma   90.00
#
_symmetry.space_group_name_H-M   'P 1'
#
loop_
_entity.id
_entity.type
_entity.pdbx_description
1 polymer ?
#
loop_
_entity_poly.entity_id
_entity_poly.type
_entity_poly.pdbx_seq_one_letter_code
_entity_poly.pdbx_strand_id
1 'polypeptide(L)'
;MYKVLLLGALSGLSAVCLGCESAKADPDPGAVADFLNRTKVTYYGSWRCPACQYQGRLFGEAAVRLPYVECGKPKELPIQAAACKQAKIQAYPTWILPNGERREGVLSLKELEIWSGMTDNP
;
A
#
# COMPACT_ATOMS: atom_id res chain seq x y z
N MET A 1 -50.52 54.28 15.45
CA MET A 1 -50.58 54.32 13.97
C MET A 1 -49.27 54.90 13.45
N TYR A 2 -48.27 54.06 13.20
CA TYR A 2 -47.18 54.37 12.27
C TYR A 2 -46.87 53.09 11.50
N LYS A 3 -47.22 53.14 10.22
CA LYS A 3 -47.01 52.09 9.23
C LYS A 3 -45.59 52.31 8.71
N VAL A 4 -44.66 51.42 9.04
CA VAL A 4 -43.38 51.31 8.34
C VAL A 4 -43.32 49.90 7.76
N LEU A 5 -43.76 49.79 6.51
CA LEU A 5 -43.41 48.71 5.62
C LEU A 5 -42.01 49.02 5.08
N LEU A 6 -41.01 48.27 5.54
CA LEU A 6 -39.75 48.13 4.82
C LEU A 6 -39.43 46.63 4.77
N LEU A 7 -39.64 46.06 3.57
CA LEU A 7 -39.07 44.79 3.17
C LEU A 7 -37.54 44.93 3.16
N GLY A 8 -36.90 44.47 4.23
CA GLY A 8 -35.45 44.26 4.27
C GLY A 8 -35.14 42.79 3.99
N ALA A 9 -35.04 42.42 2.72
CA ALA A 9 -34.34 41.20 2.34
C ALA A 9 -32.85 41.53 2.31
N LEU A 10 -32.04 40.86 3.14
CA LEU A 10 -30.58 40.74 2.97
C LEU A 10 -30.11 39.49 3.73
N SER A 11 -30.17 38.38 2.99
CA SER A 11 -29.19 37.30 2.98
C SER A 11 -28.52 36.94 4.31
N GLY A 12 -29.03 35.90 4.97
CA GLY A 12 -28.21 35.09 5.85
C GLY A 12 -27.10 34.43 5.03
N LEU A 13 -25.87 34.92 5.16
CA LEU A 13 -24.68 34.24 4.63
C LEU A 13 -23.94 33.61 5.82
N SER A 14 -24.54 32.59 6.43
CA SER A 14 -23.73 31.59 7.11
C SER A 14 -23.00 30.82 6.02
N ALA A 15 -21.81 31.31 5.64
CA ALA A 15 -20.84 30.52 4.92
C ALA A 15 -20.35 29.42 5.87
N VAL A 16 -21.17 28.37 6.03
CA VAL A 16 -20.68 27.10 6.55
C VAL A 16 -19.77 26.57 5.46
N CYS A 17 -18.47 26.70 5.65
CA CYS A 17 -17.50 25.88 4.95
C CYS A 17 -17.73 24.44 5.41
N LEU A 18 -18.71 23.77 4.80
CA LEU A 18 -18.89 22.32 4.87
C LEU A 18 -17.64 21.69 4.27
N GLY A 19 -16.75 21.22 5.16
CA GLY A 19 -15.76 20.20 4.91
C GLY A 19 -14.85 20.40 3.70
N CYS A 20 -13.63 20.86 3.95
CA CYS A 20 -12.51 20.25 3.24
C CYS A 20 -12.35 18.85 3.86
N GLU A 21 -13.20 17.91 3.43
CA GLU A 21 -13.01 16.50 3.74
C GLU A 21 -11.76 16.08 2.94
N SER A 22 -10.61 16.06 3.61
CA SER A 22 -9.36 15.59 3.00
C SER A 22 -9.59 14.16 2.50
N ALA A 23 -9.79 13.99 1.19
CA ALA A 23 -9.72 12.68 0.57
C ALA A 23 -8.36 12.09 0.95
N LYS A 24 -8.35 10.91 1.59
CA LYS A 24 -7.10 10.20 1.88
C LYS A 24 -6.34 10.07 0.56
N ALA A 25 -5.16 10.67 0.48
CA ALA A 25 -4.28 10.50 -0.66
C ALA A 25 -3.92 9.02 -0.83
N ASP A 26 -3.70 8.59 -2.07
CA ASP A 26 -3.14 7.27 -2.34
C ASP A 26 -1.79 7.12 -1.62
N PRO A 27 -1.45 5.93 -1.10
CA PRO A 27 -0.17 5.69 -0.45
C PRO A 27 1.03 6.05 -1.34
N ASP A 28 2.05 6.69 -0.76
CA ASP A 28 3.33 6.90 -1.45
C ASP A 28 4.04 5.55 -1.63
N PRO A 29 4.33 5.09 -2.87
CA PRO A 29 4.93 3.78 -3.09
C PRO A 29 6.30 3.64 -2.44
N GLY A 30 7.05 4.75 -2.34
CA GLY A 30 8.36 4.77 -1.71
C GLY A 30 8.31 4.52 -0.21
N ALA A 31 7.43 5.23 0.49
CA ALA A 31 7.20 5.09 1.92
C ALA A 31 6.73 3.68 2.28
N VAL A 32 5.85 3.09 1.47
CA VAL A 32 5.40 1.69 1.64
C VAL A 32 6.58 0.73 1.43
N ALA A 33 7.37 0.88 0.36
CA ALA A 33 8.52 0.00 0.12
C ALA A 33 9.54 0.05 1.27
N ASP A 34 9.87 1.25 1.74
CA ASP A 34 10.79 1.45 2.87
C ASP A 34 10.24 0.86 4.17
N PHE A 35 8.93 1.00 4.40
CA PHE A 35 8.26 0.38 5.55
C PHE A 35 8.38 -1.12 5.51
N LEU A 36 7.99 -1.76 4.41
CA LEU A 36 8.01 -3.21 4.27
C LEU A 36 9.43 -3.75 4.46
N ASN A 37 10.44 -3.07 3.91
CA ASN A 37 11.84 -3.47 4.03
C ASN A 37 12.37 -3.30 5.47
N ARG A 38 12.17 -2.15 6.10
CA ARG A 38 12.67 -1.90 7.47
C ARG A 38 11.99 -2.80 8.52
N THR A 39 10.72 -3.13 8.31
CA THR A 39 9.92 -4.01 9.19
C THR A 39 10.05 -5.49 8.87
N LYS A 40 10.94 -5.87 7.94
CA LYS A 40 11.26 -7.27 7.62
C LYS A 40 10.05 -8.07 7.11
N VAL A 41 9.09 -7.42 6.46
CA VAL A 41 8.14 -8.13 5.59
C VAL A 41 8.95 -8.79 4.49
N THR A 42 8.60 -10.00 4.07
CA THR A 42 9.28 -10.69 2.97
C THR A 42 8.34 -10.87 1.80
N TYR A 43 8.80 -10.50 0.61
CA TYR A 43 8.09 -10.63 -0.65
C TYR A 43 8.71 -11.76 -1.48
N TYR A 44 8.06 -12.93 -1.50
CA TYR A 44 8.47 -14.05 -2.34
C TYR A 44 7.80 -13.98 -3.72
N GLY A 45 8.60 -14.12 -4.78
CA GLY A 45 8.06 -14.19 -6.13
C GLY A 45 9.03 -14.77 -7.14
N SER A 46 8.72 -14.55 -8.42
CA SER A 46 9.64 -14.90 -9.50
C SER A 46 9.72 -13.81 -10.55
N TRP A 47 10.90 -13.58 -11.11
CA TRP A 47 11.13 -12.57 -12.15
C TRP A 47 10.28 -12.77 -13.42
N ARG A 48 9.87 -14.01 -13.73
CA ARG A 48 8.99 -14.32 -14.87
C ARG A 48 7.50 -14.31 -14.53
N CYS A 49 7.14 -14.18 -13.25
CA CYS A 49 5.75 -14.26 -12.82
C CYS A 49 5.01 -12.95 -13.19
N PRO A 50 3.96 -13.00 -14.04
CA PRO A 50 3.26 -11.78 -14.48
C PRO A 50 2.63 -10.99 -13.33
N ALA A 51 2.07 -11.69 -12.34
CA ALA A 51 1.51 -11.08 -11.13
C ALA A 51 2.59 -10.36 -10.30
N CYS A 52 3.80 -10.92 -10.26
CA CYS A 52 4.94 -10.35 -9.54
C CYS A 52 5.48 -9.09 -10.23
N GLN A 53 5.50 -9.11 -11.57
CA GLN A 53 5.82 -7.93 -12.36
C GLN A 53 4.74 -6.85 -12.20
N TYR A 54 3.46 -7.23 -12.13
CA TYR A 54 2.37 -6.29 -11.86
C TYR A 54 2.49 -5.67 -10.46
N GLN A 55 2.73 -6.49 -9.45
CA GLN A 55 3.01 -6.03 -8.08
C GLN A 55 4.16 -5.01 -8.07
N GLY A 56 5.27 -5.30 -8.77
CA GLY A 56 6.39 -4.36 -8.88
C GLY A 56 6.02 -3.06 -9.59
N ARG A 57 5.15 -3.09 -10.61
CA ARG A 57 4.68 -1.87 -11.30
C ARG A 57 3.90 -0.93 -10.38
N LEU A 58 3.18 -1.46 -9.39
CA LEU A 58 2.49 -0.62 -8.38
C LEU A 58 3.48 0.21 -7.56
N PHE A 59 4.72 -0.24 -7.44
CA PHE A 59 5.80 0.45 -6.72
C PHE A 59 6.64 1.38 -7.61
N GLY A 60 6.51 1.30 -8.94
CA GLY A 60 7.34 2.07 -9.87
C GLY A 60 8.84 1.88 -9.59
N GLU A 61 9.58 2.99 -9.53
CA GLU A 61 11.02 2.99 -9.21
C GLU A 61 11.32 2.46 -7.80
N ALA A 62 10.37 2.59 -6.86
CA ALA A 62 10.55 2.12 -5.50
C ALA A 62 10.58 0.58 -5.39
N ALA A 63 10.22 -0.15 -6.45
CA ALA A 63 10.23 -1.61 -6.46
C ALA A 63 11.60 -2.20 -6.13
N VAL A 64 12.70 -1.50 -6.46
CA VAL A 64 14.08 -1.93 -6.15
C VAL A 64 14.37 -1.99 -4.64
N ARG A 65 13.54 -1.32 -3.82
CA ARG A 65 13.67 -1.28 -2.36
C ARG A 65 12.84 -2.36 -1.66
N LEU A 66 12.01 -3.09 -2.40
CA LEU A 66 11.18 -4.14 -1.82
C LEU A 66 12.05 -5.28 -1.24
N PRO A 67 11.64 -5.87 -0.12
CA PRO A 67 12.31 -7.01 0.50
C PRO A 67 12.03 -8.32 -0.26
N TYR A 68 12.46 -8.37 -1.53
CA TYR A 68 12.15 -9.43 -2.48
C TYR A 68 13.08 -10.65 -2.39
N VAL A 69 12.50 -11.84 -2.50
CA VAL A 69 13.20 -13.13 -2.59
C VAL A 69 12.81 -13.81 -3.90
N GLU A 70 13.81 -14.05 -4.74
CA GLU A 70 13.65 -14.69 -6.06
C GLU A 70 13.58 -16.22 -5.94
N CYS A 71 12.44 -16.79 -6.31
CA CYS A 71 12.20 -18.23 -6.27
C CYS A 71 12.48 -18.94 -7.61
N GLY A 72 12.49 -18.23 -8.74
CA GLY A 72 12.54 -18.79 -10.10
C GLY A 72 13.91 -18.73 -10.79
N LYS A 73 14.99 -18.51 -10.04
CA LYS A 73 16.39 -18.58 -10.52
C LYS A 73 17.24 -19.53 -9.65
N PRO A 74 16.90 -20.83 -9.55
CA PRO A 74 17.58 -21.74 -8.62
C PRO A 74 19.06 -22.00 -8.97
N LYS A 75 19.49 -21.75 -10.21
CA LYS A 75 20.89 -21.89 -10.61
C LYS A 75 21.70 -20.65 -10.27
N GLU A 76 21.12 -19.47 -10.49
CA GLU A 76 21.78 -18.18 -10.32
C GLU A 76 21.68 -17.66 -8.87
N LEU A 77 20.57 -17.96 -8.19
CA LEU A 77 20.25 -17.54 -6.82
C LEU A 77 19.80 -18.74 -5.96
N PRO A 78 20.67 -19.76 -5.77
CA PRO A 78 20.31 -21.01 -5.11
C PRO A 78 19.84 -20.82 -3.65
N ILE A 79 20.43 -19.86 -2.93
CA ILE A 79 20.06 -19.57 -1.52
C ILE A 79 18.64 -19.01 -1.44
N GLN A 80 18.27 -18.07 -2.33
CA GLN A 80 16.93 -17.48 -2.34
C GLN A 80 15.88 -18.52 -2.77
N ALA A 81 16.18 -19.31 -3.80
CA ALA A 81 15.30 -20.39 -4.22
C ALA A 81 15.08 -21.45 -3.12
N ALA A 82 16.13 -21.77 -2.34
CA ALA A 82 16.01 -22.65 -1.17
C ALA A 82 15.14 -22.02 -0.07
N ALA A 83 15.28 -20.71 0.19
CA ALA A 83 14.44 -20.00 1.15
C ALA A 83 12.95 -20.08 0.78
N CYS A 84 12.60 -20.01 -0.51
CA CYS A 84 11.20 -20.19 -0.96
C CYS A 84 10.66 -21.60 -0.65
N LYS A 85 11.48 -22.64 -0.83
CA LYS A 85 11.09 -24.01 -0.48
C LYS A 85 10.90 -24.17 1.03
N GLN A 86 11.81 -23.61 1.83
CA GLN A 86 11.72 -23.64 3.29
C GLN A 86 10.49 -22.89 3.80
N ALA A 87 10.19 -21.72 3.21
CA ALA A 87 9.00 -20.94 3.50
C ALA A 87 7.70 -21.58 2.98
N LYS A 88 7.77 -22.72 2.27
CA LYS A 88 6.62 -23.43 1.68
C LYS A 88 5.77 -22.47 0.83
N ILE A 89 6.41 -21.76 -0.09
CA ILE A 89 5.69 -20.87 -1.03
C ILE A 89 4.95 -21.73 -2.05
N GLN A 90 3.63 -21.54 -2.15
CA GLN A 90 2.75 -22.30 -3.05
C GLN A 90 2.29 -21.49 -4.25
N ALA A 91 2.16 -20.17 -4.09
CA ALA A 91 1.80 -19.23 -5.15
C ALA A 91 2.68 -17.98 -5.13
N TYR A 92 2.75 -17.30 -6.26
CA TYR A 92 3.44 -16.01 -6.37
C TYR A 92 2.47 -14.91 -6.81
N PRO A 93 2.64 -13.67 -6.32
CA PRO A 93 3.51 -13.30 -5.20
C PRO A 93 2.97 -13.85 -3.86
N THR A 94 3.85 -14.03 -2.86
CA THR A 94 3.46 -14.28 -1.47
C THR A 94 4.20 -13.31 -0.56
N TRP A 95 3.47 -12.64 0.33
CA TRP A 95 3.96 -11.76 1.36
C TRP A 95 3.93 -12.47 2.71
N ILE A 96 4.98 -12.31 3.53
CA ILE A 96 5.08 -12.89 4.88
C ILE A 96 5.56 -11.81 5.86
N LEU A 97 4.79 -11.57 6.92
CA LEU A 97 5.22 -10.72 8.04
C LEU A 97 6.21 -11.45 8.96
N PRO A 98 7.02 -10.74 9.77
CA PRO A 98 7.92 -11.36 10.74
C PRO A 98 7.23 -12.29 11.75
N ASN A 99 5.96 -12.03 12.06
CA ASN A 99 5.14 -12.88 12.94
C ASN A 99 4.63 -14.17 12.25
N GLY A 100 4.93 -14.35 10.96
CA GLY A 100 4.53 -15.52 10.17
C GLY A 100 3.17 -15.41 9.46
N GLU A 101 2.42 -14.32 9.64
CA GLU A 101 1.19 -14.10 8.87
C GLU A 101 1.50 -13.95 7.38
N ARG A 102 0.64 -14.49 6.52
CA ARG A 102 0.88 -14.58 5.07
C ARG A 102 -0.30 -14.04 4.25
N ARG A 103 0.03 -13.46 3.09
CA ARG A 103 -0.93 -13.13 2.04
C ARG A 103 -0.40 -13.58 0.69
N GLU A 104 -1.22 -14.24 -0.08
CA GLU A 104 -0.90 -14.65 -1.45
C GLU A 104 -1.60 -13.73 -2.44
N GLY A 105 -0.97 -13.52 -3.59
CA GLY A 105 -1.49 -12.67 -4.65
C GLY A 105 -1.07 -11.21 -4.53
N VAL A 106 -1.43 -10.45 -5.57
CA VAL A 106 -1.12 -9.03 -5.66
C VAL A 106 -1.91 -8.29 -4.60
N LEU A 107 -1.23 -7.38 -3.91
CA LEU A 107 -1.81 -6.43 -2.97
C LEU A 107 -1.55 -5.02 -3.47
N SER A 108 -2.58 -4.17 -3.46
CA SER A 108 -2.43 -2.73 -3.63
C SER A 108 -1.52 -2.13 -2.55
N LEU A 109 -1.02 -0.92 -2.80
CA LEU A 109 -0.23 -0.21 -1.79
C LEU A 109 -1.02 -0.01 -0.50
N LYS A 110 -2.33 0.28 -0.61
CA LYS A 110 -3.17 0.49 0.58
C LYS A 110 -3.43 -0.79 1.36
N GLU A 111 -3.62 -1.92 0.67
CA GLU A 111 -3.71 -3.22 1.34
C GLU A 111 -2.41 -3.57 2.06
N LEU A 112 -1.25 -3.28 1.44
CA LEU A 112 0.05 -3.50 2.08
C LEU A 112 0.25 -2.62 3.31
N GLU A 113 -0.12 -1.34 3.27
CA GLU A 113 -0.08 -0.46 4.45
C GLU A 113 -0.90 -1.03 5.61
N ILE A 114 -2.18 -1.30 5.33
CA ILE A 114 -3.14 -1.76 6.35
C ILE A 114 -2.69 -3.10 6.93
N TRP A 115 -2.37 -4.06 6.05
CA TRP A 115 -2.02 -5.41 6.47
C TRP A 115 -0.67 -5.48 7.20
N SER A 116 0.31 -4.68 6.79
CA SER A 116 1.62 -4.65 7.45
C SER A 116 1.64 -3.86 8.76
N GLY A 117 0.53 -3.22 9.13
CA GLY A 117 0.46 -2.39 10.32
C GLY A 117 1.22 -1.07 10.16
N MET A 118 1.44 -0.60 8.94
CA MET A 118 1.86 0.77 8.67
C MET A 118 0.70 1.69 9.04
N THR A 119 0.58 2.01 10.34
CA THR A 119 -0.37 3.01 10.82
C THR A 119 -0.02 4.35 10.17
N ASP A 120 -1.02 5.06 9.66
CA ASP A 120 -0.91 6.47 9.31
C ASP A 120 -0.29 7.18 10.53
N ASN A 121 0.99 7.57 10.47
CA ASN A 121 1.58 8.39 11.53
C ASN A 121 1.10 9.82 11.24
N PRO A 122 0.23 10.42 12.07
CA PRO A 122 -0.26 11.78 11.85
C PRO A 122 0.86 12.82 11.90
#